data_AF-A0A3N4UK60-F1
#
_entry.id   AF-A0A3N4UK60-F1
#
_cell.length_a   1.000
_cell.length_b   1.000
_cell.length_c   1.000
_cell.angle_alpha   90.00
_cell.angle_beta   90.00
_cell.angle_gamma   90.00
#
_symmetry.space_group_name_H-M   'P 1'
#
loop_
_entity.id
_entity.type
_entity.pdbx_description
1 polymer ?
#
loop_
_entity_poly.entity_id
_entity_poly.type
_entity_poly.pdbx_seq_one_letter_code
_entity_poly.pdbx_strand_id
1 'polypeptide(L)'
;MKMKALMHRLALGFGVFLLASCTQEQQNKISRDIQNWTGTNGVVEVYAGDKLVRRFLKVDKLSTAMGTDDGKPRAYRFGYGVLDENLNFVADPGEKKVYFEVSDYATYVLFENPR
;
A
#
# COMPACT_ATOMS: atom_id res chain seq x y z
N MET A 1 -6.28 32.85 -39.66
CA MET A 1 -6.67 31.42 -39.53
C MET A 1 -5.47 30.47 -39.43
N LYS A 2 -4.43 30.60 -40.27
CA LYS A 2 -3.23 29.72 -40.26
C LYS A 2 -2.41 29.75 -38.95
N MET A 3 -2.27 30.92 -38.32
CA MET A 3 -1.51 31.09 -37.07
C MET A 3 -2.15 30.35 -35.87
N LYS A 4 -3.48 30.41 -35.74
CA LYS A 4 -4.21 29.68 -34.69
C LYS A 4 -4.06 28.16 -34.86
N ALA A 5 -4.13 27.67 -36.10
CA ALA A 5 -3.92 26.26 -36.40
C ALA A 5 -2.48 25.79 -36.09
N LEU A 6 -1.48 26.62 -36.33
CA LEU A 6 -0.08 26.33 -35.96
C LEU A 6 0.10 26.26 -34.44
N MET A 7 -0.49 27.20 -33.69
CA MET A 7 -0.43 27.19 -32.23
C MET A 7 -1.11 25.97 -31.60
N HIS A 8 -2.25 25.51 -32.16
CA HIS A 8 -2.90 24.28 -31.70
C HIS A 8 -2.05 23.03 -31.97
N ARG A 9 -1.35 22.97 -33.10
CA ARG A 9 -0.42 21.88 -33.42
C ARG A 9 0.80 21.87 -32.52
N LEU A 10 1.34 23.05 -32.18
CA LEU A 10 2.45 23.21 -31.23
C LEU A 10 2.04 22.81 -29.82
N ALA A 11 0.85 23.22 -29.36
CA ALA A 11 0.32 22.83 -28.05
C ALA A 11 0.07 21.32 -27.96
N LEU A 12 -0.47 20.71 -29.02
CA LEU A 12 -0.67 19.25 -29.09
C LEU A 12 0.67 18.50 -29.11
N GLY A 13 1.64 18.97 -29.89
CA GLY A 13 2.99 18.40 -29.94
C GLY A 13 3.70 18.48 -28.59
N PHE A 14 3.60 19.62 -27.90
CA PHE A 14 4.15 19.80 -26.55
C PHE A 14 3.48 18.88 -25.51
N GLY A 15 2.15 18.70 -25.61
CA GLY A 15 1.41 17.76 -24.75
C GLY A 15 1.86 16.30 -24.92
N VAL A 16 2.12 15.86 -26.16
CA VAL A 16 2.61 14.49 -26.42
C VAL A 16 4.05 14.31 -25.90
N PHE A 17 4.91 15.31 -26.02
CA PHE A 17 6.27 15.27 -25.46
C PHE A 17 6.28 15.18 -23.92
N LEU A 18 5.37 15.89 -23.24
CA LEU A 18 5.22 15.80 -21.78
C LEU A 18 4.77 14.42 -21.35
N LEU A 19 3.82 13.79 -22.05
CA LEU A 19 3.34 12.43 -21.76
C LEU A 19 4.43 11.36 -22.02
N ALA A 20 5.29 11.57 -23.02
CA ALA A 20 6.41 10.66 -23.32
C ALA A 20 7.56 10.72 -22.30
N SER A 21 7.65 11.77 -21.49
CA SER A 21 8.69 11.93 -20.45
C SER A 21 8.37 11.24 -19.12
N CYS A 22 7.18 10.66 -18.95
CA CYS A 22 6.81 9.96 -17.73
C CYS A 22 7.35 8.52 -17.77
N THR A 23 8.54 8.30 -17.21
CA THR A 23 9.12 6.95 -17.11
C THR A 23 8.24 6.05 -16.25
N GLN A 24 8.33 4.73 -16.43
CA GLN A 24 7.63 3.76 -15.57
C GLN A 24 7.97 3.97 -14.09
N GLU A 25 9.21 4.36 -13.77
CA GLU A 25 9.62 4.69 -12.41
C GLU A 25 8.89 5.94 -11.86
N GLN A 26 8.73 6.98 -12.69
CA GLN A 26 8.01 8.19 -12.32
C GLN A 26 6.52 7.89 -12.08
N GLN A 27 5.91 7.06 -12.93
CA GLN A 27 4.52 6.59 -12.78
C GLN A 27 4.34 5.77 -11.49
N ASN A 28 5.29 4.88 -11.18
CA ASN A 28 5.27 4.09 -9.95
C ASN A 28 5.40 4.95 -8.68
N LYS A 29 6.22 6.02 -8.72
CA LYS A 29 6.32 6.98 -7.62
C LYS A 29 4.99 7.70 -7.39
N ILE A 30 4.39 8.23 -8.46
CA ILE A 30 3.08 8.91 -8.38
C ILE A 30 2.01 7.96 -7.82
N SER A 31 1.96 6.72 -8.29
CA SER A 31 1.01 5.72 -7.79
C SER A 31 1.18 5.45 -6.29
N ARG A 32 2.43 5.30 -5.82
CA ARG A 32 2.72 5.08 -4.39
C ARG A 32 2.39 6.32 -3.55
N ASP A 33 2.64 7.51 -4.05
CA ASP A 33 2.34 8.76 -3.35
C ASP A 33 0.83 8.93 -3.17
N ILE A 34 0.04 8.61 -4.20
CA ILE A 34 -1.42 8.58 -4.11
C ILE A 34 -1.85 7.56 -3.05
N GLN A 35 -1.35 6.32 -3.11
CA GLN A 35 -1.70 5.28 -2.15
C GLN A 35 -1.33 5.65 -0.70
N ASN A 36 -0.17 6.28 -0.48
CA ASN A 36 0.22 6.75 0.85
C ASN A 36 -0.73 7.84 1.38
N TRP A 37 -1.35 8.64 0.49
CA TRP A 37 -2.27 9.71 0.87
C TRP A 37 -3.71 9.24 1.04
N THR A 38 -4.22 8.43 0.10
CA THR A 38 -5.59 7.87 0.16
C THR A 38 -5.71 6.68 1.11
N GLY A 39 -4.56 6.14 1.54
CA GLY A 39 -4.48 4.87 2.23
C GLY A 39 -4.62 3.69 1.27
N THR A 40 -4.15 2.52 1.71
CA THR A 40 -4.41 1.25 1.02
C THR A 40 -5.53 0.48 1.74
N ASN A 41 -6.25 -0.38 1.01
CA ASN A 41 -7.22 -1.31 1.59
C ASN A 41 -6.52 -2.63 1.99
N GLY A 42 -5.34 -2.54 2.60
CA GLY A 42 -4.53 -3.70 2.90
C GLY A 42 -5.13 -4.58 3.99
N VAL A 43 -4.92 -5.88 3.85
CA VAL A 43 -5.33 -6.92 4.78
C VAL A 43 -4.12 -7.80 5.08
N VAL A 44 -3.89 -8.02 6.37
CA VAL A 44 -2.90 -8.99 6.84
C VAL A 44 -3.62 -10.16 7.46
N GLU A 45 -3.39 -11.35 6.91
CA GLU A 45 -3.88 -12.61 7.46
C GLU A 45 -2.72 -13.45 7.97
N VAL A 46 -2.87 -14.01 9.17
CA VAL A 46 -1.87 -14.87 9.83
C VAL A 46 -2.45 -16.27 10.01
N TYR A 47 -1.70 -17.29 9.60
CA TYR A 47 -2.12 -18.68 9.58
C TYR A 47 -1.29 -19.56 10.50
N ALA A 48 -1.96 -20.54 11.10
CA ALA A 48 -1.35 -21.67 11.79
C ALA A 48 -1.74 -22.95 11.05
N GLY A 49 -0.89 -23.39 10.12
CA GLY A 49 -1.24 -24.44 9.18
C GLY A 49 -2.33 -23.98 8.21
N ASP A 50 -3.45 -24.70 8.18
CA ASP A 50 -4.63 -24.41 7.36
C ASP A 50 -5.62 -23.43 8.01
N LYS A 51 -5.38 -23.04 9.26
CA LYS A 51 -6.30 -22.19 10.03
C LYS A 51 -5.87 -20.73 10.02
N LEU A 52 -6.78 -19.84 9.64
CA LEU A 52 -6.66 -18.40 9.88
C LEU A 52 -6.82 -18.13 11.39
N VAL A 53 -5.79 -17.55 12.01
CA VAL A 53 -5.77 -17.26 13.45
C VAL A 53 -5.89 -15.77 13.77
N ARG A 54 -5.57 -14.91 12.82
CA ARG A 54 -5.66 -13.45 12.99
C ARG A 54 -5.84 -12.76 11.65
N ARG A 55 -6.67 -11.72 11.61
CA ARG A 55 -6.77 -10.80 10.48
C ARG A 55 -6.72 -9.35 10.96
N PHE A 56 -6.01 -8.52 10.20
CA PHE A 56 -6.01 -7.07 10.37
C PHE A 56 -6.46 -6.41 9.06
N LEU A 57 -7.45 -5.55 9.14
CA LEU A 57 -8.01 -4.79 8.01
C LEU A 57 -7.43 -3.38 7.98
N LYS A 58 -7.57 -2.68 6.84
CA LYS A 58 -7.13 -1.29 6.66
C LYS A 58 -5.65 -1.07 7.03
N VAL A 59 -4.81 -2.05 6.68
CA VAL A 59 -3.37 -2.01 6.89
C VAL A 59 -2.74 -1.21 5.76
N ASP A 60 -2.12 -0.08 6.08
CA ASP A 60 -1.49 0.77 5.06
C ASP A 60 -0.21 0.14 4.48
N LYS A 61 0.69 -0.29 5.37
CA LYS A 61 1.97 -0.93 5.03
C LYS A 61 2.48 -1.82 6.17
N LEU A 62 3.35 -2.76 5.79
CA LEU A 62 4.20 -3.50 6.72
C LEU A 62 5.62 -2.96 6.66
N SER A 63 6.16 -2.63 7.81
CA SER A 63 7.50 -2.07 7.98
C SER A 63 8.42 -3.07 8.66
N THR A 64 9.71 -2.97 8.35
CA THR A 64 10.75 -3.76 9.04
C THR A 64 11.30 -2.93 10.18
N ALA A 65 11.31 -3.49 11.39
CA ALA A 65 11.95 -2.81 12.52
C ALA A 65 13.47 -2.90 12.37
N MET A 66 14.16 -1.82 12.71
CA MET A 66 15.63 -1.74 12.72
C MET A 66 16.11 -1.69 14.17
N GLY A 67 17.17 -2.41 14.50
CA GLY A 67 17.78 -2.32 15.82
C GLY A 67 18.42 -0.95 16.06
N THR A 68 18.18 -0.38 17.23
CA THR A 68 18.71 0.94 17.61
C THR A 68 20.23 0.98 17.65
N ASP A 69 20.86 -0.08 18.17
CA ASP A 69 22.31 -0.11 18.41
C ASP A 69 23.10 -0.68 17.23
N ASP A 70 22.57 -1.73 16.58
CA ASP A 70 23.26 -2.47 15.52
C ASP A 70 22.80 -2.10 14.10
N GLY A 71 21.72 -1.35 13.96
CA GLY A 71 21.13 -0.99 12.67
C GLY A 71 20.69 -2.19 11.84
N LYS A 72 20.48 -3.37 12.45
CA LYS A 72 20.11 -4.59 11.73
C LYS A 72 18.60 -4.75 11.65
N PRO A 73 18.07 -5.32 10.54
CA PRO A 73 16.65 -5.63 10.44
C PRO A 73 16.27 -6.70 11.47
N ARG A 74 15.13 -6.49 12.15
CA ARG A 74 14.54 -7.48 13.05
C ARG A 74 13.75 -8.51 12.24
N ALA A 75 13.71 -9.74 12.74
CA ALA A 75 12.99 -10.87 12.12
C ALA A 75 11.47 -10.83 12.35
N TYR A 76 10.89 -9.64 12.23
CA TYR A 76 9.46 -9.40 12.28
C TYR A 76 9.10 -8.15 11.49
N ARG A 77 7.87 -8.10 11.01
CA ARG A 77 7.25 -6.92 10.42
C ARG A 77 6.22 -6.34 11.36
N PHE A 78 6.07 -5.03 11.33
CA PHE A 78 5.07 -4.35 12.13
C PHE A 78 4.17 -3.49 11.24
N GLY A 79 2.95 -3.28 11.71
CA GLY A 79 1.97 -2.48 11.02
C GLY A 79 0.90 -1.96 11.96
N TYR A 80 -0.02 -1.20 11.39
CA TYR A 80 -1.22 -0.74 12.07
C TYR A 80 -2.43 -1.11 11.24
N GLY A 81 -3.45 -1.68 11.87
CA GLY A 81 -4.69 -2.10 11.22
C GLY A 81 -5.82 -2.30 12.21
N VAL A 82 -7.04 -2.39 11.72
CA VAL A 82 -8.21 -2.75 12.52
C VAL A 82 -8.20 -4.25 12.77
N LEU A 83 -8.24 -4.68 14.03
CA LEU A 83 -8.33 -6.10 14.36
C LEU A 83 -9.72 -6.63 13.99
N ASP A 84 -9.79 -7.57 13.05
CA ASP A 84 -11.01 -8.31 12.71
C ASP A 84 -11.12 -9.49 13.69
N GLU A 85 -11.90 -9.30 14.76
CA GLU A 85 -11.96 -10.21 15.91
C GLU A 85 -12.75 -11.49 15.61
N ASN A 86 -13.80 -11.36 14.79
CA ASN A 86 -14.69 -12.45 14.42
C ASN A 86 -14.37 -13.07 13.04
N LEU A 87 -13.35 -12.53 12.35
CA LEU A 87 -12.87 -12.95 11.03
C LEU A 87 -13.91 -12.80 9.92
N ASN A 88 -14.84 -11.84 10.03
CA ASN A 88 -15.92 -11.60 9.06
C ASN A 88 -15.54 -10.69 7.89
N PHE A 89 -14.31 -10.16 7.86
CA PHE A 89 -13.80 -9.25 6.82
C PHE A 89 -14.43 -7.83 6.83
N VAL A 90 -15.08 -7.45 7.93
CA VAL A 90 -15.73 -6.16 8.15
C VAL A 90 -15.08 -5.50 9.36
N ALA A 91 -14.82 -4.19 9.26
CA ALA A 91 -14.40 -3.42 10.43
C ALA A 91 -15.63 -3.08 11.28
N ASP A 92 -15.94 -3.91 12.27
CA ASP A 92 -17.17 -3.81 13.06
C ASP A 92 -17.16 -2.59 14.03
N PRO A 93 -18.33 -2.02 14.39
CA PRO A 93 -18.44 -0.93 15.36
C PRO A 93 -17.99 -1.37 16.77
N GLY A 94 -16.69 -1.27 17.04
CA GLY A 94 -16.08 -1.72 18.29
C GLY A 94 -14.65 -2.21 18.09
N GLU A 95 -14.34 -2.68 16.88
CA GLU A 95 -13.00 -3.07 16.48
C GLU A 95 -12.10 -1.85 16.34
N LYS A 96 -10.90 -1.93 16.92
CA LYS A 96 -9.98 -0.80 17.01
C LYS A 96 -8.78 -0.99 16.12
N LYS A 97 -8.26 0.14 15.64
CA LYS A 97 -6.93 0.19 15.04
C LYS A 97 -5.89 -0.11 16.12
N VAL A 98 -5.07 -1.13 15.90
CA VAL A 98 -4.03 -1.59 16.80
C VAL A 98 -2.68 -1.62 16.11
N TYR A 99 -1.62 -1.52 16.90
CA TYR A 99 -0.29 -1.93 16.50
C TYR A 99 -0.20 -3.46 16.53
N PHE A 100 0.45 -4.05 15.54
CA PHE A 100 0.75 -5.48 15.54
C PHE A 100 2.13 -5.76 14.99
N GLU A 101 2.70 -6.88 15.43
CA GLU A 101 3.92 -7.46 14.88
C GLU A 101 3.63 -8.88 14.40
N VAL A 102 4.23 -9.25 13.27
CA VAL A 102 4.21 -10.60 12.73
C VAL A 102 5.64 -11.06 12.48
N SER A 103 6.00 -12.23 13.02
CA SER A 103 7.34 -12.77 12.83
C SER A 103 7.56 -13.19 11.38
N ASP A 104 8.79 -13.02 10.89
CA ASP A 104 9.21 -13.55 9.57
C ASP A 104 9.12 -15.09 9.50
N TYR A 105 9.01 -15.77 10.64
CA TYR A 105 8.82 -17.23 10.71
C TYR A 105 7.34 -17.67 10.75
N ALA A 106 6.41 -16.72 10.79
CA ALA A 106 4.97 -17.02 10.73
C ALA A 106 4.50 -17.09 9.27
N THR A 107 3.47 -17.90 9.00
CA THR A 107 2.80 -17.87 7.69
C THR A 107 1.81 -16.72 7.69
N TYR A 108 2.08 -15.68 6.90
CA TYR A 108 1.16 -14.57 6.74
C TYR A 108 1.17 -14.04 5.31
N VAL A 109 0.10 -13.35 4.92
CA VAL A 109 -0.01 -12.67 3.64
C VAL A 109 -0.51 -11.24 3.85
N LEU A 110 0.14 -10.29 3.18
CA LEU A 110 -0.38 -8.93 3.00
C LEU A 110 -0.92 -8.84 1.58
N PHE A 111 -2.19 -8.46 1.44
CA PHE A 111 -2.83 -8.25 0.14
C PHE A 111 -3.81 -7.08 0.22
N GLU A 112 -4.20 -6.55 -0.93
CA GLU A 112 -5.23 -5.53 -1.02
C GLU A 112 -6.61 -6.19 -1.09
N ASN A 113 -7.54 -5.74 -0.25
CA ASN A 113 -8.93 -6.15 -0.36
C ASN A 113 -9.59 -5.41 -1.56
N PRO A 114 -10.05 -6.13 -2.60
CA PRO A 114 -10.63 -5.51 -3.80
C PRO A 114 -12.07 -5.02 -3.61
N ARG A 115 -12.64 -5.16 -2.40
CA ARG A 115 -14.03 -4.83 -2.07
C ARG A 115 -14.12 -3.76 -0.99
#